data_AF-A0A518IAG7-F1
#
_entry.id   AF-A0A518IAG7-F1
#
_cell.length_a   1.000
_cell.length_b   1.000
_cell.length_c   1.000
_cell.angle_alpha   90.00
_cell.angle_beta   90.00
_cell.angle_gamma   90.00
#
_symmetry.space_group_name_H-M   'P 1'
#
loop_
_entity.id
_entity.type
_entity.pdbx_description
1 polymer ?
#
loop_
_entity_poly.entity_id
_entity_poly.type
_entity_poly.pdbx_seq_one_letter_code
_entity_poly.pdbx_strand_id
1 'polypeptide(L)'
;MSRLSQVVVGLLLISVGYILGASQSFQSTTLHAQQNSGTPTEETEDKIKRGVKQLVEAQLALEQENFMRTATKGLNAFAVSCGGVNAMDDLEAGNGVDPETFAGLYAGLAKPDVAAQLGRDDQGRITYKNKIVRMYPVSRLKKLFATRLKYTGESQDDANSF
;
A
#
# COMPACT_ATOMS: atom_id res chain seq x y z
N MET A 1 -64.47 -27.05 14.83
CA MET A 1 -64.19 -25.59 14.84
C MET A 1 -64.84 -24.97 13.62
N SER A 2 -65.69 -23.96 13.80
CA SER A 2 -66.42 -23.32 12.70
C SER A 2 -65.45 -22.69 11.70
N ARG A 3 -65.72 -22.78 10.39
CA ARG A 3 -64.92 -22.13 9.32
C ARG A 3 -64.74 -20.62 9.58
N LEU A 4 -65.69 -19.99 10.28
CA LEU A 4 -65.62 -18.60 10.70
C LEU A 4 -64.48 -18.35 11.72
N SER A 5 -64.24 -19.29 12.63
CA SER A 5 -63.19 -19.19 13.65
C SER A 5 -61.79 -19.32 13.03
N GLN A 6 -61.64 -20.09 11.96
CA GLN A 6 -60.37 -20.24 11.25
C GLN A 6 -60.01 -18.97 10.46
N VAL A 7 -61.00 -18.31 9.85
CA VAL A 7 -60.79 -17.06 9.11
C VAL A 7 -60.41 -15.91 10.05
N VAL A 8 -61.06 -15.81 11.21
CA VAL A 8 -60.74 -14.78 12.22
C VAL A 8 -59.33 -14.95 12.78
N VAL A 9 -58.91 -16.19 13.07
CA VAL A 9 -57.56 -16.46 13.54
C VAL A 9 -56.51 -16.17 12.46
N GLY A 10 -56.80 -16.48 11.20
CA GLY A 10 -55.93 -16.15 10.07
C GLY A 10 -55.72 -14.64 9.91
N LEU A 11 -56.81 -13.85 9.98
CA LEU A 11 -56.73 -12.39 9.92
C LEU A 11 -55.96 -11.78 11.09
N LEU A 12 -56.10 -12.34 12.29
CA LEU A 12 -55.34 -11.92 13.48
C LEU A 12 -53.84 -12.19 13.31
N LEU A 13 -53.45 -13.35 12.79
CA LEU A 13 -52.03 -13.65 12.56
C LEU A 13 -51.40 -12.74 11.52
N ILE A 14 -52.12 -12.41 10.44
CA ILE A 14 -51.63 -11.49 9.41
C ILE A 14 -51.47 -10.07 9.96
N SER A 15 -52.44 -9.60 10.74
CA SER A 15 -52.38 -8.25 11.31
C SER A 15 -51.28 -8.11 12.38
N VAL A 16 -51.08 -9.14 13.23
CA VAL A 16 -49.95 -9.17 14.18
C VAL A 16 -48.61 -9.23 13.44
N GLY A 17 -48.49 -10.04 12.38
CA GLY A 17 -47.30 -10.10 11.54
C GLY A 17 -46.99 -8.78 10.83
N TYR A 18 -48.02 -8.08 10.33
CA TYR A 18 -47.87 -6.78 9.69
C TYR A 18 -47.42 -5.69 10.67
N ILE A 19 -47.99 -5.67 11.88
CA ILE A 19 -47.59 -4.73 12.93
C ILE A 19 -46.14 -4.97 13.38
N LEU A 20 -45.76 -6.23 13.60
CA LEU A 20 -44.38 -6.61 13.97
C LEU A 20 -43.35 -6.34 12.86
N GLY A 21 -43.76 -6.44 11.59
CA GLY A 21 -42.92 -6.08 10.44
C GLY A 21 -42.79 -4.57 10.27
N ALA A 22 -43.89 -3.82 10.43
CA ALA A 22 -43.91 -2.36 10.30
C ALA A 22 -43.15 -1.65 11.44
N SER A 23 -43.11 -2.23 12.63
CA SER A 23 -42.37 -1.69 13.78
C SER A 23 -40.85 -1.87 13.69
N GLN A 24 -40.35 -2.48 12.59
CA GLN A 24 -38.92 -2.73 12.35
C GLN A 24 -38.21 -3.43 13.53
N SER A 25 -38.96 -4.08 14.43
CA SER A 25 -38.43 -4.61 15.70
C SER A 25 -37.49 -5.81 15.52
N PHE A 26 -37.43 -6.35 14.30
CA PHE A 26 -36.53 -7.42 13.87
C PHE A 26 -35.56 -6.98 12.77
N GLN A 27 -35.36 -5.68 12.55
CA GLN A 27 -34.20 -5.26 11.79
C GLN A 27 -32.96 -5.72 12.57
N SER A 28 -32.24 -6.69 12.00
CA SER A 28 -30.91 -7.02 12.45
C SER A 28 -30.15 -5.71 12.60
N THR A 29 -29.60 -5.46 13.79
CA THR A 29 -28.68 -4.35 14.02
C THR A 29 -27.78 -4.29 12.80
N THR A 30 -27.89 -3.21 12.03
CA THR A 30 -26.95 -2.96 10.94
C THR A 30 -25.58 -3.10 11.58
N LEU A 31 -24.89 -4.19 11.22
CA LEU A 31 -23.50 -4.39 11.58
C LEU A 31 -22.78 -3.23 10.92
N HIS A 32 -22.64 -2.14 11.67
CA HIS A 32 -21.60 -1.18 11.41
C HIS A 32 -20.31 -1.99 11.57
N ALA A 33 -19.81 -2.53 10.46
CA ALA A 33 -18.39 -2.79 10.32
C ALA A 33 -17.72 -1.55 10.89
N GLN A 34 -17.04 -1.70 12.02
CA GLN A 34 -16.36 -0.59 12.68
C GLN A 34 -15.48 0.04 11.61
N GLN A 35 -15.91 1.18 11.07
CA GLN A 35 -15.06 2.05 10.31
C GLN A 35 -14.03 2.51 11.32
N ASN A 36 -12.94 1.75 11.39
CA ASN A 36 -11.75 2.08 12.13
C ASN A 36 -11.12 3.30 11.43
N SER A 37 -11.79 4.44 11.56
CA SER A 37 -11.30 5.77 11.25
C SER A 37 -10.43 6.19 12.42
N GLY A 38 -9.39 5.41 12.67
CA GLY A 38 -8.48 5.59 13.78
C GLY A 38 -7.09 5.72 13.22
N THR A 39 -6.51 6.91 13.34
CA THR A 39 -5.06 7.05 13.29
C THR A 39 -4.41 5.99 14.18
N PRO A 40 -3.21 5.49 13.85
CA PRO A 40 -2.50 4.53 14.71
C PRO A 40 -2.48 4.99 16.17
N THR A 41 -2.52 4.04 17.12
CA THR A 41 -2.31 4.37 18.53
C THR A 41 -0.94 5.03 18.72
N GLU A 42 -0.78 5.85 19.76
CA GLU A 42 0.51 6.48 20.09
C GLU A 42 1.64 5.45 20.18
N GLU A 43 1.38 4.29 20.80
CA GLU A 43 2.35 3.18 20.86
C GLU A 43 2.73 2.65 19.47
N THR A 44 1.75 2.54 18.55
CA THR A 44 2.00 2.10 17.18
C THR A 44 2.78 3.15 16.40
N GLU A 45 2.46 4.43 16.57
CA GLU A 45 3.21 5.53 15.98
C GLU A 45 4.67 5.54 16.46
N ASP A 46 4.92 5.32 17.74
CA ASP A 46 6.26 5.21 18.30
C ASP A 46 7.04 4.02 17.75
N LYS A 47 6.37 2.86 17.57
CA LYS A 47 6.97 1.69 16.90
C LYS A 47 7.35 2.02 15.46
N ILE A 48 6.48 2.71 14.72
CA ILE A 48 6.75 3.16 13.35
C ILE A 48 7.93 4.12 13.33
N LYS A 49 7.96 5.16 14.18
CA LYS A 49 9.07 6.12 14.27
C LYS A 49 10.40 5.45 14.55
N ARG A 50 10.44 4.51 15.50
CA ARG A 50 11.65 3.73 15.79
C ARG A 50 12.10 2.89 14.59
N GLY A 51 11.17 2.18 13.94
CA GLY A 51 11.46 1.38 12.75
C GLY A 51 11.98 2.24 11.57
N VAL A 52 11.32 3.37 11.30
CA VAL A 52 11.75 4.32 10.27
C VAL A 52 13.14 4.87 10.57
N LYS A 53 13.46 5.20 11.83
CA LYS A 53 14.80 5.65 12.21
C LYS A 53 15.86 4.60 11.87
N GLN A 54 15.61 3.32 12.15
CA GLN A 54 16.52 2.23 11.81
C GLN A 54 16.68 2.07 10.29
N LEU A 55 15.61 2.22 9.52
CA LEU A 55 15.68 2.19 8.06
C LEU A 55 16.48 3.38 7.48
N VAL A 56 16.37 4.57 8.09
CA VAL A 56 17.17 5.73 7.71
C VAL A 56 18.66 5.49 8.00
N GLU A 57 18.99 4.94 9.18
CA GLU A 57 20.37 4.58 9.53
C GLU A 57 20.94 3.54 8.54
N ALA A 58 20.16 2.52 8.18
CA ALA A 58 20.54 1.53 7.18
C ALA A 58 20.69 2.14 5.77
N GLN A 59 19.82 3.07 5.36
CA GLN A 59 19.97 3.79 4.09
C GLN A 59 21.29 4.55 4.04
N LEU A 60 21.63 5.29 5.11
CA LEU A 60 22.88 6.04 5.18
C LEU A 60 24.10 5.12 5.09
N ALA A 61 24.07 3.96 5.75
CA ALA A 61 25.13 2.96 5.64
C ALA A 61 25.27 2.43 4.21
N LEU A 62 24.16 2.06 3.55
CA LEU A 62 24.16 1.60 2.17
C LEU A 62 24.65 2.68 1.17
N GLU A 63 24.32 3.94 1.41
CA GLU A 63 24.82 5.08 0.62
C GLU A 63 26.34 5.27 0.83
N GLN A 64 26.84 5.16 2.06
CA GLN A 64 28.27 5.26 2.38
C GLN A 64 29.09 4.11 1.76
N GLU A 65 28.53 2.90 1.74
CA GLU A 65 29.15 1.72 1.14
C GLU A 65 28.98 1.67 -0.40
N ASN A 66 28.36 2.67 -1.02
CA ASN A 66 28.05 2.75 -2.46
C ASN A 66 27.14 1.63 -2.99
N PHE A 67 26.36 0.98 -2.12
CA PHE A 67 25.31 0.03 -2.49
C PHE A 67 23.99 0.72 -2.86
N MET A 68 23.84 2.01 -2.57
CA MET A 68 22.61 2.75 -2.82
C MET A 68 22.88 4.18 -3.29
N ARG A 69 22.13 4.62 -4.31
CA ARG A 69 22.09 6.00 -4.77
C ARG A 69 20.66 6.39 -5.13
N THR A 70 20.05 7.20 -4.27
CA THR A 70 18.65 7.60 -4.36
C THR A 70 18.44 8.76 -5.35
N ALA A 71 17.37 8.69 -6.15
CA ALA A 71 16.94 9.76 -7.06
C ALA A 71 15.88 10.70 -6.46
N THR A 72 15.23 10.27 -5.38
CA THR A 72 14.23 11.01 -4.63
C THR A 72 14.78 11.42 -3.25
N LYS A 73 14.11 12.39 -2.63
CA LYS A 73 14.36 12.83 -1.25
C LYS A 73 13.70 11.87 -0.26
N GLY A 74 14.32 11.72 0.91
CA GLY A 74 13.78 10.94 2.02
C GLY A 74 14.24 9.48 2.01
N LEU A 75 13.56 8.69 2.85
CA LEU A 75 13.75 7.25 2.95
C LEU A 75 13.21 6.58 1.67
N ASN A 76 13.93 5.59 1.16
CA ASN A 76 13.43 4.59 0.22
C ASN A 76 13.45 3.21 0.91
N ALA A 77 12.38 2.89 1.62
CA ALA A 77 12.27 1.67 2.42
C ALA A 77 12.33 0.41 1.56
N PHE A 78 11.80 0.46 0.33
CA PHE A 78 11.86 -0.63 -0.62
C PHE A 78 13.31 -1.00 -0.96
N ALA A 79 14.13 0.00 -1.32
CA ALA A 79 15.52 -0.19 -1.68
C ALA A 79 16.36 -0.67 -0.49
N VAL A 80 16.17 -0.05 0.69
CA VAL A 80 16.87 -0.44 1.93
C VAL A 80 16.61 -1.89 2.28
N SER A 81 15.33 -2.30 2.30
CA SER A 81 14.95 -3.68 2.62
C SER A 81 15.43 -4.71 1.58
N CYS A 82 15.82 -4.29 0.38
CA CYS A 82 16.40 -5.15 -0.65
C CYS A 82 17.94 -5.17 -0.65
N GLY A 83 18.61 -4.50 0.30
CA GLY A 83 20.07 -4.42 0.38
C GLY A 83 20.69 -3.31 -0.50
N GLY A 84 19.89 -2.34 -0.92
CA GLY A 84 20.35 -1.19 -1.72
C GLY A 84 19.96 -1.26 -3.19
N VAL A 85 19.71 -0.07 -3.76
CA VAL A 85 19.39 0.12 -5.18
C VAL A 85 20.02 1.43 -5.67
N ASN A 86 20.69 1.38 -6.82
CA ASN A 86 21.26 2.55 -7.48
C ASN A 86 20.28 3.15 -8.48
N ALA A 87 19.20 3.75 -7.96
CA ALA A 87 18.15 4.37 -8.76
C ALA A 87 18.67 5.47 -9.69
N MET A 88 19.70 6.23 -9.27
CA MET A 88 20.34 7.23 -10.12
C MET A 88 20.97 6.62 -11.38
N ASP A 89 21.76 5.57 -11.23
CA ASP A 89 22.46 4.94 -12.36
C ASP A 89 21.45 4.26 -13.29
N ASP A 90 20.39 3.68 -12.73
CA ASP A 90 19.32 3.08 -13.52
C ASP A 90 18.50 4.12 -14.30
N LEU A 91 18.28 5.30 -13.72
CA LEU A 91 17.59 6.40 -14.36
C LEU A 91 18.42 6.97 -15.52
N GLU A 92 19.74 7.12 -15.33
CA GLU A 92 20.68 7.50 -16.39
C GLU A 92 20.72 6.48 -17.54
N ALA A 93 20.74 5.19 -17.20
CA ALA A 93 20.73 4.10 -18.18
C ALA A 93 19.36 3.92 -18.87
N GLY A 94 18.27 4.39 -18.26
CA GLY A 94 16.91 4.14 -18.73
C GLY A 94 16.39 2.74 -18.41
N ASN A 95 16.92 2.09 -17.37
CA ASN A 95 16.55 0.74 -16.92
C ASN A 95 15.23 0.71 -16.12
N GLY A 96 14.63 1.87 -15.90
CA GLY A 96 13.52 2.08 -14.97
C GLY A 96 14.03 2.34 -13.56
N VAL A 97 13.11 2.41 -12.59
CA VAL A 97 13.40 2.66 -11.17
C VAL A 97 12.56 1.75 -10.28
N ASP A 98 12.92 1.63 -9.00
CA ASP A 98 12.13 0.88 -8.03
C ASP A 98 10.74 1.53 -7.79
N PRO A 99 9.78 0.80 -7.21
CA PRO A 99 8.41 1.29 -7.03
C PRO A 99 8.33 2.57 -6.20
N GLU A 100 9.17 2.71 -5.17
CA GLU A 100 9.13 3.85 -4.25
C GLU A 100 9.77 5.09 -4.89
N THR A 101 10.90 4.93 -5.59
CA THR A 101 11.45 6.00 -6.43
C THR A 101 10.46 6.41 -7.50
N PHE A 102 9.79 5.46 -8.19
CA PHE A 102 8.80 5.77 -9.21
C PHE A 102 7.67 6.66 -8.65
N ALA A 103 7.09 6.27 -7.52
CA ALA A 103 6.06 7.05 -6.84
C ALA A 103 6.59 8.42 -6.40
N GLY A 104 7.80 8.47 -5.83
CA GLY A 104 8.42 9.72 -5.38
C GLY A 104 8.67 10.72 -6.51
N LEU A 105 9.09 10.26 -7.70
CA LEU A 105 9.25 11.13 -8.86
C LEU A 105 7.92 11.73 -9.32
N TYR A 106 6.84 10.94 -9.34
CA TYR A 106 5.50 11.43 -9.65
C TYR A 106 4.93 12.38 -8.59
N ALA A 107 5.32 12.19 -7.33
CA ALA A 107 4.94 13.03 -6.20
C ALA A 107 5.77 14.33 -6.08
N GLY A 108 6.72 14.58 -6.99
CA GLY A 108 7.57 15.78 -6.93
C GLY A 108 8.67 15.71 -5.86
N LEU A 109 8.99 14.52 -5.36
CA LEU A 109 10.04 14.30 -4.36
C LEU A 109 11.42 14.09 -4.98
N ALA A 110 11.62 14.41 -6.26
CA ALA A 110 12.92 14.32 -6.91
C ALA A 110 13.97 15.18 -6.20
N LYS A 111 15.22 14.70 -6.14
CA LYS A 111 16.35 15.54 -5.72
C LYS A 111 16.56 16.70 -6.70
N PRO A 112 17.15 17.84 -6.28
CA PRO A 112 17.24 19.03 -7.13
C PRO A 112 17.92 18.80 -8.48
N ASP A 113 18.99 18.00 -8.50
CA ASP A 113 19.74 17.59 -9.70
C ASP A 113 18.89 16.72 -10.64
N VAL A 114 18.12 15.79 -10.08
CA VAL A 114 17.18 14.95 -10.84
C VAL A 114 16.04 15.79 -11.40
N ALA A 115 15.43 16.63 -10.56
CA ALA A 115 14.28 17.47 -10.89
C ALA A 115 14.57 18.40 -12.08
N ALA A 116 15.78 18.94 -12.17
CA ALA A 116 16.22 19.79 -13.28
C ALA A 116 16.21 19.07 -14.65
N GLN A 117 16.24 17.74 -14.65
CA GLN A 117 16.25 16.89 -15.85
C GLN A 117 14.92 16.16 -16.06
N LEU A 118 13.94 16.36 -15.17
CA LEU A 118 12.62 15.78 -15.31
C LEU A 118 11.75 16.61 -16.25
N GLY A 119 10.97 15.91 -17.05
CA GLY A 119 9.94 16.48 -17.89
C GLY A 119 8.66 15.66 -17.83
N ARG A 120 7.72 16.00 -18.69
CA ARG A 120 6.54 15.19 -18.97
C ARG A 120 6.37 15.06 -20.48
N ASP A 121 5.84 13.93 -20.91
CA ASP A 121 5.41 13.74 -22.30
C ASP A 121 3.95 14.18 -22.51
N ASP A 122 3.48 14.04 -23.74
CA ASP A 122 2.11 14.41 -24.15
C ASP A 122 1.01 13.64 -23.42
N GLN A 123 1.36 12.52 -22.78
CA GLN A 123 0.45 11.69 -21.99
C GLN A 123 0.58 11.96 -20.48
N GLY A 124 1.36 12.98 -20.10
CA GLY A 124 1.60 13.37 -18.71
C GLY A 124 2.51 12.43 -17.94
N ARG A 125 3.20 11.49 -18.61
CA ARG A 125 4.13 10.55 -17.97
C ARG A 125 5.45 11.26 -17.67
N ILE A 126 6.06 10.94 -16.53
CA ILE A 126 7.35 11.53 -16.15
C ILE A 126 8.44 11.03 -17.10
N THR A 127 9.25 11.95 -17.59
CA THR A 127 10.46 11.67 -18.37
C THR A 127 11.68 12.14 -17.61
N TYR A 128 12.82 11.47 -17.82
CA TYR A 128 14.15 11.92 -17.38
C TYR A 128 15.04 12.00 -18.60
N LYS A 129 15.61 13.18 -18.88
CA LYS A 129 16.42 13.42 -20.09
C LYS A 129 15.72 12.92 -21.37
N ASN A 130 14.44 13.26 -21.53
CA ASN A 130 13.56 12.87 -22.64
C ASN A 130 13.26 11.36 -22.78
N LYS A 131 13.64 10.53 -21.80
CA LYS A 131 13.25 9.11 -21.75
C LYS A 131 12.14 8.90 -20.73
N ILE A 132 11.11 8.12 -21.08
CA ILE A 132 10.01 7.80 -20.17
C ILE A 132 10.57 7.03 -18.97
N VAL A 133 10.28 7.51 -17.77
CA VAL A 133 10.58 6.79 -16.53
C VAL A 133 9.57 5.65 -16.38
N ARG A 134 10.08 4.45 -16.12
CA ARG A 134 9.28 3.24 -15.93
C ARG A 134 9.66 2.60 -14.62
N MET A 135 8.76 1.80 -14.05
CA MET A 135 9.13 0.90 -12.96
C MET A 135 10.03 -0.23 -13.49
N TYR A 136 10.86 -0.81 -12.64
CA TYR A 136 11.67 -1.97 -12.98
C TYR A 136 10.84 -3.12 -13.58
N PRO A 137 11.44 -3.90 -14.51
CA PRO A 137 10.78 -5.08 -15.05
C PRO A 137 10.51 -6.11 -13.95
N VAL A 138 9.44 -6.90 -14.12
CA VAL A 138 8.99 -7.92 -13.16
C VAL A 138 10.12 -8.88 -12.76
N SER A 139 10.98 -9.28 -13.70
CA SER A 139 12.11 -10.17 -13.42
C SER A 139 13.11 -9.59 -12.43
N ARG A 140 13.37 -8.28 -12.51
CA ARG A 140 14.24 -7.56 -11.56
C ARG A 140 13.57 -7.40 -10.22
N LEU A 141 12.28 -7.04 -10.19
CA LEU A 141 11.51 -6.96 -8.94
C LEU A 141 11.51 -8.29 -8.18
N LYS A 142 11.30 -9.43 -8.86
CA LYS A 142 11.38 -10.76 -8.26
C LYS A 142 12.74 -11.03 -7.59
N LYS A 143 13.85 -10.65 -8.23
CA LYS A 143 15.20 -10.79 -7.65
C LYS A 143 15.40 -9.90 -6.41
N LEU A 144 14.87 -8.68 -6.43
CA LEU A 144 14.94 -7.76 -5.29
C LEU A 144 14.11 -8.28 -4.12
N PHE A 145 12.90 -8.80 -4.36
CA PHE A 145 12.09 -9.44 -3.32
C PHE A 145 12.74 -10.71 -2.76
N ALA A 146 13.35 -11.55 -3.61
CA ALA A 146 14.10 -12.71 -3.13
C ALA A 146 15.31 -12.31 -2.28
N THR A 147 15.94 -11.17 -2.59
CA THR A 147 17.05 -10.63 -1.81
C THR A 147 16.57 -10.06 -0.48
N ARG A 148 15.39 -9.43 -0.45
CA ARG A 148 14.76 -8.91 0.78
C ARG A 148 14.58 -9.97 1.85
N LEU A 149 14.23 -11.21 1.47
CA LEU A 149 14.07 -12.32 2.40
C LEU A 149 15.33 -12.57 3.24
N LYS A 150 16.52 -12.30 2.69
CA LYS A 150 17.80 -12.42 3.43
C LYS A 150 17.90 -11.46 4.60
N TYR A 151 17.24 -10.30 4.52
CA TYR A 151 17.32 -9.23 5.50
C TYR A 151 16.10 -9.19 6.43
N THR A 152 14.94 -9.70 5.99
CA THR A 152 13.74 -9.77 6.83
C THR A 152 13.73 -10.98 7.76
N GLY A 153 14.58 -11.98 7.50
CA GLY A 153 14.59 -13.23 8.28
C GLY A 153 13.38 -14.12 8.00
N GLU A 154 12.59 -13.80 6.98
CA GLU A 154 11.47 -14.61 6.50
C GLU A 154 12.02 -15.82 5.71
N SER A 155 11.53 -17.02 6.04
CA SER A 155 11.90 -18.26 5.35
C SER A 155 11.38 -18.26 3.91
N GLN A 156 12.11 -18.90 3.00
CA GLN A 156 11.73 -18.99 1.60
C GLN A 156 10.38 -19.73 1.37
N ASP A 157 9.96 -20.54 2.36
CA ASP A 157 8.67 -21.25 2.37
C ASP A 157 7.47 -20.30 2.54
N ASP A 158 7.64 -19.19 3.25
CA ASP A 158 6.58 -18.17 3.45
C ASP A 158 6.32 -17.35 2.18
N ALA A 159 7.30 -17.27 1.28
CA ALA A 159 7.23 -16.48 0.05
C ALA A 159 6.42 -17.17 -1.08
N ASN A 160 6.23 -18.49 -1.03
CA ASN A 160 5.44 -19.23 -2.03
C ASN A 160 3.93 -19.23 -1.74
N SER A 161 3.50 -18.55 -0.67
CA SER A 161 2.10 -18.46 -0.24
C SER A 161 1.38 -17.21 -0.75
N PHE A 162 2.00 -16.43 -1.65
CA PHE A 162 1.46 -15.20 -2.26
C PHE A 162 1.33 -15.30 -3.79
#